data_AF-A0A5N9EGF5-F1
#
_entry.id   AF-A0A5N9EGF5-F1
#
_cell.length_a   1.000
_cell.length_b   1.000
_cell.length_c   1.000
_cell.angle_alpha   90.00
_cell.angle_beta   90.00
_cell.angle_gamma   90.00
#
_symmetry.space_group_name_H-M   'P 1'
#
loop_
_entity.id
_entity.type
_entity.pdbx_description
1 polymer ?
#
loop_
_entity_poly.entity_id
_entity_poly.type
_entity_poly.pdbx_seq_one_letter_code
_entity_poly.pdbx_strand_id
1 'polypeptide(L)'
;AESEIDFENWVDGMHTPPVLPKNESEQNGRTLFTQQCSMCHTVDSYSPGSYAREITSQDERWTSWVSDIENSVKVSAPNLTHFGLRSTLGAGLKEFSAENPDNLIKWIKDPSKIKIGTRMQKHANIYKGGEANLNDEEIEDLANYLLSQKPNIK
;
A
#
# COMPACT_ATOMS: atom_id res chain seq x y z
N ALA A 1 -18.27 -15.64 13.77
CA ALA A 1 -16.89 -15.63 14.28
C ALA A 1 -16.15 -16.72 13.53
N GLU A 2 -14.93 -16.44 13.05
CA GLU A 2 -14.05 -17.48 12.50
C GLU A 2 -13.65 -18.44 13.63
N SER A 3 -13.33 -19.70 13.28
CA SER A 3 -12.85 -20.65 14.28
C SER A 3 -11.39 -20.34 14.64
N GLU A 4 -10.93 -20.82 15.81
CA GLU A 4 -9.52 -20.69 16.20
C GLU A 4 -8.58 -21.32 15.14
N ILE A 5 -9.00 -22.47 14.59
CA ILE A 5 -8.24 -23.19 13.56
C ILE A 5 -8.14 -22.35 12.28
N ASP A 6 -9.23 -21.69 11.87
CA ASP A 6 -9.21 -20.82 10.70
C ASP A 6 -8.29 -19.61 10.92
N PHE A 7 -8.29 -19.05 12.13
CA PHE A 7 -7.41 -17.95 12.51
C PHE A 7 -5.94 -18.35 12.52
N GLU A 8 -5.59 -19.49 13.11
CA GLU A 8 -4.21 -20.02 13.12
C GLU A 8 -3.70 -20.27 11.69
N ASN A 9 -4.52 -20.91 10.84
CA ASN A 9 -4.18 -21.11 9.42
C ASN A 9 -3.95 -19.78 8.69
N TRP A 10 -4.76 -18.76 9.00
CA TRP A 10 -4.57 -17.42 8.46
C TRP A 10 -3.26 -16.80 8.94
N VAL A 11 -2.93 -16.88 10.24
CA VAL A 11 -1.66 -16.36 10.81
C VAL A 11 -0.45 -16.99 10.12
N ASP A 12 -0.46 -18.31 9.92
CA ASP A 12 0.61 -19.01 9.21
C ASP A 12 0.75 -18.51 7.78
N GLY A 13 -0.38 -18.28 7.10
CA GLY A 13 -0.44 -17.64 5.80
C GLY A 13 0.21 -16.24 5.79
N MET A 14 -0.11 -15.40 6.76
CA MET A 14 0.41 -14.03 6.86
C MET A 14 1.93 -13.97 7.10
N HIS A 15 2.56 -15.07 7.49
CA HIS A 15 4.03 -15.19 7.57
C HIS A 15 4.69 -15.73 6.30
N THR A 16 3.97 -15.75 5.18
CA THR A 16 4.49 -16.15 3.87
C THR A 16 4.70 -14.95 2.93
N PRO A 17 5.66 -15.01 2.00
CA PRO A 17 5.79 -14.00 0.97
C PRO A 17 4.51 -13.91 0.12
N PRO A 18 4.17 -12.72 -0.39
CA PRO A 18 3.08 -12.61 -1.34
C PRO A 18 3.41 -13.39 -2.61
N VAL A 19 2.36 -13.80 -3.32
CA VAL A 19 2.52 -14.41 -4.63
C VAL A 19 3.21 -13.40 -5.57
N LEU A 20 4.23 -13.87 -6.31
CA LEU A 20 4.96 -13.02 -7.25
C LEU A 20 4.04 -12.53 -8.38
N PRO A 21 4.30 -11.33 -8.93
CA PRO A 21 3.61 -10.83 -10.11
C PRO A 21 3.52 -11.88 -11.23
N LYS A 22 2.32 -12.12 -11.74
CA LYS A 22 2.03 -13.20 -12.71
C LYS A 22 1.93 -12.72 -14.16
N ASN A 23 1.61 -11.45 -14.36
CA ASN A 23 1.40 -10.83 -15.67
C ASN A 23 2.19 -9.51 -15.77
N GLU A 24 2.19 -8.90 -16.95
CA GLU A 24 2.93 -7.67 -17.23
C GLU A 24 2.43 -6.49 -16.38
N SER A 25 1.12 -6.34 -16.25
CA SER A 25 0.49 -5.29 -15.44
C SER A 25 0.96 -5.31 -13.98
N GLU A 26 0.96 -6.49 -13.35
CA GLU A 26 1.46 -6.65 -11.97
C GLU A 26 2.98 -6.39 -11.85
N GLN A 27 3.77 -6.68 -12.89
CA GLN A 27 5.22 -6.41 -12.90
C GLN A 27 5.52 -4.92 -13.04
N ASN A 28 4.80 -4.24 -13.92
CA ASN A 28 4.85 -2.79 -14.08
C ASN A 28 4.42 -2.10 -12.79
N GLY A 29 3.30 -2.52 -12.21
CA GLY A 29 2.80 -2.04 -10.93
C GLY A 29 3.80 -2.21 -9.79
N ARG A 30 4.50 -3.35 -9.72
CA ARG A 30 5.58 -3.56 -8.73
C ARG A 30 6.73 -2.56 -8.90
N THR A 31 7.09 -2.27 -10.15
CA THR A 31 8.15 -1.30 -10.49
C THR A 31 7.73 0.11 -10.07
N LEU A 32 6.53 0.54 -10.45
CA LEU A 32 5.94 1.81 -10.06
C LEU A 32 5.83 1.93 -8.53
N PHE A 33 5.38 0.88 -7.84
CA PHE A 33 5.28 0.88 -6.38
C PHE A 33 6.64 1.10 -5.72
N THR A 34 7.67 0.43 -6.22
CA THR A 34 9.04 0.57 -5.72
C THR A 34 9.53 2.01 -5.88
N GLN A 35 9.24 2.63 -7.02
CA GLN A 35 9.69 4.00 -7.32
C GLN A 35 8.90 5.07 -6.57
N GLN A 36 7.59 4.89 -6.42
CA GLN A 36 6.68 5.97 -6.01
C GLN A 36 6.10 5.81 -4.61
N CYS A 37 6.00 4.57 -4.09
CA CYS A 37 5.21 4.27 -2.88
C CYS A 37 6.07 3.76 -1.72
N SER A 38 7.15 3.04 -2.00
CA SER A 38 7.99 2.33 -1.01
C SER A 38 8.63 3.25 0.04
N MET A 39 8.84 4.52 -0.31
CA MET A 39 9.38 5.53 0.62
C MET A 39 8.53 5.69 1.88
N CYS A 40 7.20 5.56 1.74
CA CYS A 40 6.25 5.74 2.84
C CYS A 40 5.59 4.43 3.29
N HIS A 41 5.44 3.45 2.39
CA HIS A 41 4.70 2.22 2.66
C HIS A 41 5.61 1.00 2.76
N THR A 42 5.41 0.21 3.82
CA THR A 42 6.04 -1.11 3.99
C THR A 42 5.25 -2.18 3.23
N VAL A 43 5.95 -3.18 2.66
CA VAL A 43 5.34 -4.30 1.93
C VAL A 43 5.91 -5.68 2.28
N ASP A 44 6.94 -5.77 3.11
CA ASP A 44 7.68 -7.01 3.40
C ASP A 44 7.52 -7.55 4.82
N SER A 45 6.46 -7.16 5.54
CA SER A 45 6.29 -7.47 6.96
C SER A 45 6.02 -8.94 7.31
N TYR A 46 5.94 -9.81 6.30
CA TYR A 46 5.83 -11.26 6.45
C TYR A 46 7.16 -11.94 6.81
N SER A 47 8.31 -11.28 6.59
CA SER A 47 9.63 -11.92 6.67
C SER A 47 10.24 -11.83 8.08
N PRO A 48 11.10 -12.78 8.48
CA PRO A 48 11.78 -12.73 9.78
C PRO A 48 12.47 -11.38 10.05
N GLY A 49 12.31 -10.88 11.28
CA GLY A 49 12.84 -9.57 11.70
C GLY A 49 12.08 -8.35 11.18
N SER A 50 10.95 -8.54 10.48
CA SER A 50 10.11 -7.45 9.97
C SER A 50 9.65 -6.49 11.06
N TYR A 51 9.32 -6.99 12.25
CA TYR A 51 8.90 -6.16 13.39
C TYR A 51 9.92 -5.07 13.74
N ALA A 52 11.20 -5.46 13.93
CA ALA A 52 12.25 -4.52 14.27
C ALA A 52 12.51 -3.53 13.12
N ARG A 53 12.47 -4.01 11.85
CA ARG A 53 12.62 -3.15 10.68
C ARG A 53 11.48 -2.15 10.53
N GLU A 54 10.25 -2.55 10.83
CA GLU A 54 9.08 -1.68 10.75
C GLU A 54 9.16 -0.57 11.80
N ILE A 55 9.55 -0.89 13.04
CA ILE A 55 9.76 0.13 14.08
C ILE A 55 10.78 1.17 13.62
N THR A 56 11.95 0.73 13.17
CA THR A 56 13.00 1.65 12.71
C THR A 56 12.53 2.46 11.51
N SER A 57 11.89 1.83 10.52
CA SER A 57 11.40 2.51 9.31
C SER A 57 10.35 3.57 9.63
N GLN A 58 9.41 3.26 10.54
CA GLN A 58 8.36 4.20 10.94
C GLN A 58 8.93 5.35 11.78
N ASP A 59 9.91 5.09 12.65
CA ASP A 59 10.61 6.14 13.42
C ASP A 59 11.39 7.09 12.53
N GLU A 60 12.13 6.58 11.55
CA GLU A 60 12.83 7.41 10.56
C GLU A 60 11.85 8.23 9.70
N ARG A 61 10.76 7.59 9.25
CA ARG A 61 9.69 8.27 8.48
C ARG A 61 9.03 9.37 9.29
N TRP A 62 8.81 9.13 10.58
CA TRP A 62 8.27 10.13 11.51
C TRP A 62 9.25 11.28 11.74
N THR A 63 10.51 10.96 12.06
CA THR A 63 11.56 11.95 12.32
C THR A 63 11.80 12.85 11.11
N SER A 64 11.87 12.29 9.91
CA SER A 64 11.99 13.06 8.65
C SER A 64 10.81 14.01 8.45
N TRP A 65 9.59 13.56 8.77
CA TRP A 65 8.41 14.40 8.65
C TRP A 65 8.38 15.51 9.69
N VAL A 66 8.71 15.22 10.96
CA VAL A 66 8.72 16.23 12.04
C VAL A 66 9.79 17.30 11.80
N SER A 67 10.92 16.96 11.17
CA SER A 67 11.95 17.96 10.85
C SER A 67 11.54 18.97 9.78
N ASP A 68 10.63 18.60 8.87
CA ASP A 68 10.03 19.51 7.88
C ASP A 68 8.63 19.04 7.50
N ILE A 69 7.64 19.46 8.28
CA ILE A 69 6.24 19.05 8.13
C ILE A 69 5.59 19.55 6.83
N GLU A 70 6.23 20.49 6.14
CA GLU A 70 5.72 21.06 4.90
C GLU A 70 6.31 20.34 3.68
N ASN A 71 7.63 20.11 3.66
CA ASN A 71 8.30 19.61 2.45
C ASN A 71 8.82 18.18 2.54
N SER A 72 8.68 17.47 3.67
CA SER A 72 9.19 16.10 3.76
C SER A 72 8.59 15.20 2.68
N VAL A 73 9.45 14.54 1.90
CA VAL A 73 9.08 13.55 0.89
C VAL A 73 8.94 12.14 1.48
N LYS A 74 9.26 11.97 2.76
CA LYS A 74 9.16 10.72 3.53
C LYS A 74 8.26 10.96 4.74
N VAL A 75 7.19 10.19 4.87
CA VAL A 75 6.24 10.29 5.99
C VAL A 75 5.84 8.91 6.47
N SER A 76 5.45 8.79 7.74
CA SER A 76 4.88 7.55 8.26
C SER A 76 3.54 7.29 7.57
N ALA A 77 3.38 6.09 7.00
CA ALA A 77 2.16 5.67 6.34
C ALA A 77 1.79 4.22 6.72
N PRO A 78 0.57 3.76 6.39
CA PRO A 78 0.13 2.40 6.69
C PRO A 78 0.97 1.31 6.01
N ASN A 79 1.10 0.17 6.68
CA ASN A 79 1.67 -1.05 6.13
C ASN A 79 0.75 -1.63 5.03
N LEU A 80 1.32 -1.92 3.85
CA LEU A 80 0.61 -2.47 2.69
C LEU A 80 1.01 -3.93 2.39
N THR A 81 1.74 -4.61 3.29
CA THR A 81 1.93 -6.05 3.22
C THR A 81 0.57 -6.74 3.14
N HIS A 82 0.44 -7.65 2.18
CA HIS A 82 -0.78 -8.40 1.91
C HIS A 82 -2.03 -7.54 1.68
N PHE A 83 -1.86 -6.35 1.05
CA PHE A 83 -2.94 -5.40 0.78
C PHE A 83 -4.16 -6.04 0.09
N GLY A 84 -3.97 -7.02 -0.78
CA GLY A 84 -5.03 -7.72 -1.51
C GLY A 84 -6.03 -8.48 -0.63
N LEU A 85 -5.78 -8.61 0.68
CA LEU A 85 -6.74 -9.16 1.66
C LEU A 85 -7.64 -8.09 2.31
N ARG A 86 -7.39 -6.79 2.08
CA ARG A 86 -8.21 -5.72 2.64
C ARG A 86 -9.53 -5.58 1.86
N SER A 87 -10.60 -5.26 2.58
CA SER A 87 -11.93 -4.95 2.01
C SER A 87 -12.24 -3.45 1.97
N THR A 88 -11.46 -2.63 2.67
CA THR A 88 -11.70 -1.20 2.79
C THR A 88 -10.44 -0.36 2.66
N LEU A 89 -10.62 0.89 2.22
CA LEU A 89 -9.60 1.85 1.85
C LEU A 89 -9.77 3.17 2.62
N GLY A 90 -8.70 3.97 2.71
CA GLY A 90 -8.75 5.30 3.32
C GLY A 90 -8.98 5.28 4.83
N ALA A 91 -8.60 4.19 5.51
CA ALA A 91 -8.96 3.87 6.89
C ALA A 91 -10.47 3.58 7.08
N GLY A 92 -11.04 2.74 6.21
CA GLY A 92 -12.43 2.27 6.33
C GLY A 92 -13.48 3.15 5.65
N LEU A 93 -13.08 4.14 4.84
CA LEU A 93 -13.99 5.11 4.22
C LEU A 93 -14.70 4.60 2.97
N LYS A 94 -14.05 3.70 2.23
CA LYS A 94 -14.54 3.15 0.97
C LYS A 94 -14.28 1.65 0.90
N GLU A 95 -15.25 0.92 0.38
CA GLU A 95 -15.09 -0.50 0.05
C GLU A 95 -14.43 -0.67 -1.32
N PHE A 96 -13.75 -1.79 -1.53
CA PHE A 96 -13.27 -2.21 -2.83
C PHE A 96 -13.09 -3.73 -2.83
N SER A 97 -12.98 -4.33 -4.02
CA SER A 97 -12.55 -5.73 -4.18
C SER A 97 -11.65 -5.87 -5.41
N ALA A 98 -11.16 -7.09 -5.65
CA ALA A 98 -10.41 -7.39 -6.88
C ALA A 98 -11.29 -7.31 -8.13
N GLU A 99 -12.57 -7.62 -8.00
CA GLU A 99 -13.58 -7.58 -9.06
C GLU A 99 -14.16 -6.17 -9.26
N ASN A 100 -14.06 -5.31 -8.24
CA ASN A 100 -14.50 -3.92 -8.28
C ASN A 100 -13.46 -2.98 -7.63
N PRO A 101 -12.33 -2.72 -8.33
CA PRO A 101 -11.23 -1.94 -7.80
C PRO A 101 -11.41 -0.41 -7.96
N ASP A 102 -12.56 0.05 -8.44
CA ASP A 102 -12.83 1.46 -8.77
C ASP A 102 -12.41 2.46 -7.69
N ASN A 103 -12.72 2.15 -6.41
CA ASN A 103 -12.37 3.05 -5.31
C ASN A 103 -10.86 3.06 -5.02
N LEU A 104 -10.15 1.96 -5.29
CA LEU A 104 -8.68 1.91 -5.21
C LEU A 104 -8.06 2.74 -6.32
N ILE A 105 -8.54 2.60 -7.56
CA ILE A 105 -8.07 3.39 -8.71
C ILE A 105 -8.29 4.89 -8.45
N LYS A 106 -9.49 5.28 -8.00
CA LYS A 106 -9.81 6.68 -7.63
C LYS A 106 -8.92 7.20 -6.51
N TRP A 107 -8.60 6.36 -5.52
CA TRP A 107 -7.69 6.74 -4.44
C TRP A 107 -6.25 6.93 -4.91
N ILE A 108 -5.74 6.06 -5.78
CA ILE A 108 -4.40 6.22 -6.34
C ILE A 108 -4.34 7.45 -7.23
N LYS A 109 -5.41 7.77 -7.97
CA LYS A 109 -5.49 8.95 -8.84
C LYS A 109 -5.54 10.27 -8.06
N ASP A 110 -6.44 10.39 -7.08
CA ASP A 110 -6.59 11.60 -6.26
C ASP A 110 -7.11 11.24 -4.86
N PRO A 111 -6.22 10.94 -3.90
CA PRO A 111 -6.65 10.54 -2.56
C PRO A 111 -7.41 11.65 -1.82
N SER A 112 -7.24 12.92 -2.19
CA SER A 112 -7.95 14.05 -1.56
C SER A 112 -9.43 14.14 -1.94
N LYS A 113 -9.85 13.53 -3.06
CA LYS A 113 -11.29 13.38 -3.39
C LYS A 113 -12.02 12.44 -2.45
N ILE A 114 -11.31 11.50 -1.83
CA ILE A 114 -11.88 10.55 -0.88
C ILE A 114 -11.64 11.02 0.55
N LYS A 115 -10.44 11.50 0.86
CA LYS A 115 -10.06 11.99 2.19
C LYS A 115 -9.26 13.28 2.07
N ILE A 116 -9.95 14.39 2.30
CA ILE A 116 -9.37 15.74 2.23
C ILE A 116 -8.21 15.86 3.23
N GLY A 117 -7.09 16.44 2.79
CA GLY A 117 -5.93 16.70 3.65
C GLY A 117 -5.08 15.47 3.95
N THR A 118 -5.12 14.42 3.11
CA THR A 118 -4.22 13.27 3.30
C THR A 118 -2.75 13.66 3.15
N ARG A 119 -1.91 13.08 4.02
CA ARG A 119 -0.44 13.18 3.87
C ARG A 119 0.06 12.53 2.59
N MET A 120 -0.64 11.49 2.10
CA MET A 120 -0.34 10.86 0.82
C MET A 120 -0.38 11.90 -0.32
N GLN A 121 -1.48 12.66 -0.44
CA GLN A 121 -1.55 13.76 -1.42
C GLN A 121 -0.47 14.82 -1.16
N LYS A 122 -0.33 15.27 0.09
CA LYS A 122 0.53 16.42 0.42
C LYS A 122 2.02 16.12 0.14
N HIS A 123 2.47 14.90 0.40
CA HIS A 123 3.90 14.60 0.50
C HIS A 123 4.44 13.66 -0.59
N ALA A 124 3.63 12.78 -1.18
CA ALA A 124 4.15 11.88 -2.21
C ALA A 124 4.40 12.64 -3.52
N ASN A 125 5.60 12.45 -4.09
CA ASN A 125 6.04 13.20 -5.28
C ASN A 125 5.09 13.06 -6.47
N ILE A 126 4.40 11.93 -6.61
CA ILE A 126 3.44 11.70 -7.70
C ILE A 126 2.27 12.68 -7.68
N TYR A 127 1.93 13.30 -6.56
CA TYR A 127 0.80 14.24 -6.45
C TYR A 127 1.22 15.72 -6.52
N LYS A 128 2.48 16.00 -6.82
CA LYS A 128 2.94 17.38 -7.03
C LYS A 128 2.20 17.99 -8.22
N GLY A 129 1.35 18.98 -7.95
CA GLY A 129 0.56 19.66 -8.98
C GLY A 129 -0.91 19.24 -9.06
N GLY A 130 -1.38 18.29 -8.24
CA GLY A 130 -2.78 17.88 -8.21
C GLY A 130 -2.92 16.36 -8.14
N GLU A 131 -3.68 15.78 -9.08
CA GLU A 131 -3.84 14.34 -9.26
C GLU A 131 -2.48 13.65 -9.51
N ALA A 132 -2.46 12.32 -9.45
CA ALA A 132 -1.26 11.53 -9.74
C ALA A 132 -0.69 11.90 -11.12
N ASN A 133 0.60 12.20 -11.16
CA ASN A 133 1.40 12.36 -12.38
C ASN A 133 1.72 10.99 -12.99
N LEU A 134 0.68 10.21 -13.25
CA LEU A 134 0.68 8.88 -13.86
C LEU A 134 -0.48 8.84 -14.87
N ASN A 135 -0.32 8.10 -15.95
CA ASN A 135 -1.43 7.85 -16.86
C ASN A 135 -2.37 6.76 -16.29
N ASP A 136 -3.55 6.58 -16.92
CA ASP A 136 -4.57 5.66 -16.40
C ASP A 136 -4.08 4.19 -16.38
N GLU A 137 -3.27 3.75 -17.36
CA GLU A 137 -2.68 2.40 -17.40
C GLU A 137 -1.69 2.18 -16.25
N GLU A 138 -0.83 3.17 -15.94
CA GLU A 138 0.09 3.09 -14.80
C GLU A 138 -0.64 3.03 -13.45
N ILE A 139 -1.78 3.72 -13.34
CA ILE A 139 -2.64 3.67 -12.14
C ILE A 139 -3.28 2.29 -12.01
N GLU A 140 -3.77 1.72 -13.12
CA GLU A 140 -4.33 0.36 -13.15
C GLU A 140 -3.27 -0.69 -12.82
N ASP A 141 -2.06 -0.57 -13.36
CA ASP A 141 -0.91 -1.45 -13.05
C ASP A 141 -0.59 -1.43 -11.55
N LEU A 142 -0.52 -0.24 -10.94
CA LEU A 142 -0.34 -0.10 -9.49
C LEU A 142 -1.48 -0.76 -8.70
N ALA A 143 -2.73 -0.57 -9.12
CA ALA A 143 -3.89 -1.18 -8.46
C ALA A 143 -3.84 -2.71 -8.56
N ASN A 144 -3.54 -3.25 -9.75
CA ASN A 144 -3.42 -4.69 -10.00
C ASN A 144 -2.30 -5.31 -9.16
N TYR A 145 -1.14 -4.66 -9.07
CA TYR A 145 -0.06 -5.08 -8.19
C TYR A 145 -0.51 -5.13 -6.72
N LEU A 146 -1.17 -4.07 -6.21
CA LEU A 146 -1.64 -4.02 -4.82
C LEU A 146 -2.67 -5.12 -4.53
N LEU A 147 -3.61 -5.36 -5.45
CA LEU A 147 -4.64 -6.40 -5.33
C LEU A 147 -4.05 -7.81 -5.42
N SER A 148 -2.94 -7.98 -6.15
CA SER A 148 -2.23 -9.26 -6.23
C SER A 148 -1.37 -9.56 -4.99
N GLN A 149 -1.11 -8.56 -4.12
CA GLN A 149 -0.38 -8.77 -2.87
C GLN A 149 -1.23 -9.55 -1.87
N LYS A 150 -1.21 -10.87 -1.99
CA LYS A 150 -1.85 -11.83 -1.09
C LYS A 150 -0.80 -12.84 -0.62
N PRO A 151 -0.84 -13.28 0.65
CA PRO A 151 0.06 -14.30 1.15
C PRO A 151 -0.05 -15.58 0.31
N ASN A 152 1.04 -16.33 0.25
CA ASN A 152 1.05 -17.65 -0.35
C ASN A 152 0.53 -18.70 0.65
N ILE A 153 -0.78 -18.69 0.86
CA ILE A 153 -1.48 -19.70 1.67
C ILE A 153 -1.55 -20.99 0.84
N LYS A 154 -1.01 -22.09 1.37
CA LYS A 154 -1.06 -23.41 0.75
C LYS A 154 -2.38 -24.12 1.02
#